data_AF-A0A4P6ZND5-F1
#
_entry.id   AF-A0A4P6ZND5-F1
#
_cell.length_a   1.000
_cell.length_b   1.000
_cell.length_c   1.000
_cell.angle_alpha   90.00
_cell.angle_beta   90.00
_cell.angle_gamma   90.00
#
_symmetry.space_group_name_H-M   'P 1'
#
loop_
_entity.id
_entity.type
_entity.pdbx_description
1 polymer ?
#
loop_
_entity_poly.entity_id
_entity_poly.type
_entity_poly.pdbx_seq_one_letter_code
_entity_poly.pdbx_strand_id
1 'polypeptide(L)'
;MNKQILDYLKRAYQQSRLVFFVGAGISKNSNLPTWDELIHLMAKKIGVKSSVLTRNDYLKIPELFWETQPKQYLNFVKDHFPVNAKTNPLDDLIVRLQPDHIITTNYDNLLEQSLRQTGLNRHYIVTYDDRSFLRKCGYGKHYLMKIHGDVNHLNDIVLRESDYLNYRYTHVVMSDFIKSLLMTHVFLFIGYSLHDLNLNSIINWINNIKRRLGLFHKHEIKDVLLYNPSPHDIYSYEQEKAYFSHKNIALINIQQLSDSNPNPFNSPIGNRVFHFLRMFQDPFQ
;
A
#
# COMPACT_ATOMS: atom_id res chain seq x y z
N MET A 1 5.66 -23.79 -2.86
CA MET A 1 4.66 -22.71 -2.73
C MET A 1 5.19 -21.39 -3.30
N ASN A 2 6.29 -20.83 -2.77
CA ASN A 2 6.83 -19.53 -3.25
C ASN A 2 7.13 -19.50 -4.76
N LYS A 3 7.69 -20.58 -5.34
CA LYS A 3 7.94 -20.67 -6.78
C LYS A 3 6.66 -20.57 -7.63
N GLN A 4 5.60 -21.28 -7.26
CA GLN A 4 4.31 -21.23 -7.96
C GLN A 4 3.67 -19.84 -7.90
N ILE A 5 3.74 -19.17 -6.74
CA ILE A 5 3.25 -17.80 -6.58
C ILE A 5 4.08 -16.84 -7.43
N LEU A 6 5.41 -17.01 -7.46
CA LEU A 6 6.28 -16.19 -8.30
C LEU A 6 5.98 -16.38 -9.79
N ASP A 7 5.83 -17.63 -10.27
CA ASP A 7 5.46 -17.92 -11.66
C ASP A 7 4.08 -17.34 -12.02
N TYR A 8 3.15 -17.35 -11.07
CA TYR A 8 1.86 -16.68 -11.21
C TYR A 8 2.01 -15.16 -11.35
N LEU A 9 2.79 -14.51 -10.48
CA LEU A 9 3.04 -13.07 -10.53
C LEU A 9 3.79 -12.68 -11.82
N LYS A 10 4.79 -13.45 -12.24
CA LYS A 10 5.53 -13.24 -13.51
C LYS A 10 4.59 -13.28 -14.72
N ARG A 11 3.64 -14.24 -14.76
CA ARG A 11 2.62 -14.30 -15.82
C ARG A 11 1.68 -13.09 -15.78
N ALA A 12 1.20 -12.69 -14.60
CA ALA A 12 0.36 -11.50 -14.46
C ALA A 12 1.10 -10.23 -14.92
N TYR A 13 2.39 -10.12 -14.59
CA TYR A 13 3.26 -9.04 -15.03
C TYR A 13 3.39 -8.99 -16.56
N GLN A 14 3.73 -10.12 -17.20
CA GLN A 14 3.85 -10.23 -18.66
C GLN A 14 2.54 -9.92 -19.40
N GLN A 15 1.39 -10.17 -18.78
CA GLN A 15 0.08 -9.90 -19.33
C GLN A 15 -0.44 -8.49 -19.05
N SER A 16 0.38 -7.58 -18.48
CA SER A 16 -0.04 -6.24 -18.06
C SER A 16 -1.25 -6.28 -17.11
N ARG A 17 -1.26 -7.26 -16.19
CA ARG A 17 -2.33 -7.50 -15.20
C ARG A 17 -1.84 -7.37 -13.76
N LEU A 18 -0.59 -6.96 -13.54
CA LEU A 18 -0.01 -6.85 -12.20
C LEU A 18 -0.07 -5.40 -11.70
N VAL A 19 -0.70 -5.21 -10.55
CA VAL A 19 -0.77 -3.94 -9.83
C VAL A 19 0.14 -4.03 -8.61
N PHE A 20 1.02 -3.04 -8.44
CA PHE A 20 1.78 -2.91 -7.20
C PHE A 20 1.01 -2.03 -6.22
N PHE A 21 0.73 -2.58 -5.04
CA PHE A 21 0.15 -1.83 -3.94
C PHE A 21 1.22 -1.57 -2.88
N VAL A 22 1.64 -0.32 -2.76
CA VAL A 22 2.78 0.10 -1.96
C VAL A 22 2.31 0.77 -0.67
N GLY A 23 2.70 0.21 0.48
CA GLY A 23 2.41 0.77 1.80
C GLY A 23 3.59 1.51 2.43
N ALA A 24 3.36 2.03 3.64
CA ALA A 24 4.31 2.89 4.34
C ALA A 24 5.60 2.17 4.76
N GLY A 25 5.61 0.82 4.75
CA GLY A 25 6.81 0.03 5.00
C GLY A 25 7.91 0.22 3.96
N ILE A 26 7.57 0.68 2.74
CA ILE A 26 8.58 1.09 1.75
C ILE A 26 9.18 2.45 2.15
N SER A 27 8.34 3.45 2.39
CA SER A 27 8.74 4.80 2.84
C SER A 27 9.52 4.80 4.16
N LYS A 28 9.37 3.77 4.99
CA LYS A 28 10.16 3.58 6.21
C LYS A 28 11.66 3.52 5.95
N ASN A 29 12.09 2.99 4.79
CA ASN A 29 13.51 2.98 4.40
C ASN A 29 14.05 4.39 4.05
N SER A 30 13.16 5.37 3.90
CA SER A 30 13.47 6.80 3.74
C SER A 30 13.28 7.59 5.04
N ASN A 31 13.22 6.91 6.19
CA ASN A 31 12.99 7.50 7.52
C ASN A 31 11.62 8.19 7.70
N LEU A 32 10.63 7.84 6.88
CA LEU A 32 9.25 8.31 7.07
C LEU A 32 8.50 7.37 8.02
N PRO A 33 7.55 7.88 8.83
CA PRO A 33 6.81 7.05 9.76
C PRO A 33 5.84 6.13 9.03
N THR A 34 5.65 4.93 9.58
CA THR A 34 4.51 4.08 9.22
C THR A 34 3.20 4.66 9.78
N TRP A 35 2.05 4.13 9.34
CA TRP A 35 0.76 4.54 9.91
C TRP A 35 0.71 4.34 11.43
N ASP A 36 1.17 3.17 11.89
CA ASP A 36 1.26 2.85 13.32
C ASP A 36 2.08 3.89 14.11
N GLU A 37 3.28 4.20 13.63
CA GLU A 37 4.17 5.17 14.28
C GLU A 37 3.56 6.57 14.27
N LEU A 38 2.94 6.98 13.16
CA LEU A 38 2.26 8.28 13.06
C LEU A 38 1.15 8.41 14.11
N ILE A 39 0.31 7.38 14.25
CA ILE A 39 -0.77 7.38 15.25
C ILE A 39 -0.20 7.47 16.67
N HIS A 40 0.85 6.72 17.01
CA HIS A 40 1.49 6.80 18.33
C HIS A 40 2.09 8.19 18.59
N LEU A 41 2.68 8.83 17.59
CA LEU A 41 3.20 10.20 17.69
C LEU A 41 2.06 11.21 17.92
N MET A 42 0.93 11.06 17.22
CA MET A 42 -0.28 11.88 17.46
C MET A 42 -0.85 11.65 18.86
N ALA A 43 -0.94 10.39 19.29
CA ALA A 43 -1.42 10.01 20.61
C ALA A 43 -0.61 10.70 21.72
N LYS A 44 0.72 10.66 21.59
CA LYS A 44 1.64 11.35 22.49
C LYS A 44 1.44 12.87 22.46
N LYS A 45 1.27 13.44 21.27
CA LYS A 45 1.09 14.89 21.07
C LYS A 45 -0.18 15.42 21.75
N ILE A 46 -1.28 14.67 21.72
CA ILE A 46 -2.55 15.06 22.35
C ILE A 46 -2.72 14.53 23.78
N GLY A 47 -1.72 13.85 24.33
CA GLY A 47 -1.71 13.39 25.72
C GLY A 47 -2.57 12.14 26.00
N VAL A 48 -2.72 11.24 25.03
CA VAL A 48 -3.33 9.91 25.25
C VAL A 48 -2.49 9.13 26.26
N LYS A 49 -3.13 8.68 27.35
CA LYS A 49 -2.45 8.05 28.49
C LYS A 49 -2.03 6.60 28.25
N SER A 50 -2.73 5.88 27.37
CA SER A 50 -2.41 4.48 27.05
C SER A 50 -1.33 4.41 25.98
N SER A 51 -0.30 3.60 26.21
CA SER A 51 0.68 3.22 25.20
C SER A 51 0.20 2.06 24.32
N VAL A 52 -0.84 1.33 24.75
CA VAL A 52 -1.45 0.25 23.98
C VAL A 52 -2.67 0.80 23.28
N LEU A 53 -2.62 0.84 21.96
CA LEU A 53 -3.69 1.35 21.11
C LEU A 53 -4.46 0.17 20.50
N THR A 54 -5.79 0.27 20.50
CA THR A 54 -6.67 -0.67 19.79
C THR A 54 -6.91 -0.16 18.37
N ARG A 55 -7.44 -1.02 17.48
CA ARG A 55 -7.76 -0.62 16.10
C ARG A 55 -8.70 0.58 16.00
N ASN A 56 -9.62 0.75 16.96
CA ASN A 56 -10.52 1.90 16.98
C ASN A 56 -9.77 3.20 17.32
N ASP A 57 -8.72 3.12 18.14
CA ASP A 57 -7.91 4.28 18.51
C ASP A 57 -7.15 4.85 17.31
N TYR A 58 -6.83 4.04 16.29
CA TYR A 58 -6.09 4.48 15.10
C TYR A 58 -6.88 5.50 14.26
N LEU A 59 -8.21 5.47 14.34
CA LEU A 59 -9.08 6.44 13.67
C LEU A 59 -9.53 7.55 14.60
N LYS A 60 -9.77 7.21 15.87
CA LYS A 60 -10.21 8.16 16.88
C LYS A 60 -9.13 9.17 17.27
N ILE A 61 -7.86 8.76 17.34
CA ILE A 61 -6.76 9.66 17.73
C ILE A 61 -6.58 10.81 16.72
N PRO A 62 -6.50 10.56 15.39
CA PRO A 62 -6.49 11.63 14.40
C PRO A 62 -7.74 12.51 14.45
N GLU A 63 -8.93 11.93 14.67
CA GLU A 63 -10.18 12.67 14.82
C GLU A 63 -10.11 13.63 16.03
N LEU A 64 -9.71 13.14 17.20
CA LEU A 64 -9.55 13.96 18.40
C LEU A 64 -8.50 15.07 18.21
N PHE A 65 -7.40 14.78 17.51
CA PHE A 65 -6.38 15.79 17.25
C PHE A 65 -6.91 16.89 16.31
N TRP A 66 -7.68 16.51 15.29
CA TRP A 66 -8.33 17.46 14.40
C TRP A 66 -9.34 18.34 15.15
N GLU A 67 -10.24 17.74 15.93
CA GLU A 67 -11.30 18.46 16.65
C GLU A 67 -10.75 19.45 17.69
N THR A 68 -9.65 19.09 18.35
CA THR A 68 -9.04 19.95 19.37
C THR A 68 -8.11 21.02 18.78
N GLN A 69 -7.33 20.68 17.76
CA GLN A 69 -6.23 21.52 17.27
C GLN A 69 -6.01 21.36 15.74
N PRO A 70 -6.94 21.81 14.88
CA PRO A 70 -6.92 21.50 13.45
C PRO A 70 -5.70 22.08 12.73
N LYS A 71 -5.26 23.30 13.08
CA LYS A 71 -4.03 23.89 12.51
C LYS A 71 -2.78 23.11 12.91
N GLN A 72 -2.70 22.64 14.15
CA GLN A 72 -1.54 21.84 14.60
C GLN A 72 -1.56 20.46 13.97
N TYR A 73 -2.73 19.85 13.78
CA TYR A 73 -2.88 18.60 13.05
C TYR A 73 -2.29 18.68 11.64
N LEU A 74 -2.67 19.70 10.86
CA LEU A 74 -2.19 19.88 9.48
C LEU A 74 -0.66 20.06 9.44
N ASN A 75 -0.13 20.91 10.32
CA ASN A 75 1.32 21.10 10.43
C ASN A 75 2.02 19.81 10.87
N PHE A 76 1.43 19.07 11.81
CA PHE A 76 1.98 17.81 12.30
C PHE A 76 2.13 16.79 11.17
N VAL A 77 1.10 16.60 10.34
CA VAL A 77 1.19 15.70 9.18
C VAL A 77 2.28 16.17 8.22
N LYS A 78 2.32 17.48 7.91
CA LYS A 78 3.33 18.06 7.01
C LYS A 78 4.77 17.91 7.51
N ASP A 79 4.99 18.07 8.82
CA ASP A 79 6.31 17.98 9.45
C ASP A 79 6.84 16.54 9.44
N HIS A 80 5.95 15.55 9.52
CA HIS A 80 6.31 14.12 9.51
C HIS A 80 6.46 13.53 8.09
N PHE A 81 5.95 14.21 7.07
CA PHE A 81 6.10 13.83 5.66
C PHE A 81 6.69 14.99 4.84
N PRO A 82 7.96 15.37 5.09
CA PRO A 82 8.53 16.55 4.49
C PRO A 82 8.80 16.36 2.99
N VAL A 83 8.60 17.41 2.21
CA VAL A 83 8.74 17.39 0.74
C VAL A 83 10.17 17.05 0.29
N ASN A 84 11.18 17.31 1.13
CA ASN A 84 12.59 17.02 0.85
C ASN A 84 13.03 15.60 1.22
N ALA A 85 12.11 14.74 1.66
CA ALA A 85 12.39 13.32 1.88
C ALA A 85 12.94 12.70 0.59
N LYS A 86 14.01 11.91 0.72
CA LYS A 86 14.70 11.30 -0.42
C LYS A 86 14.14 9.92 -0.71
N THR A 87 14.06 9.60 -1.99
CA THR A 87 13.74 8.25 -2.47
C THR A 87 14.77 7.24 -1.97
N ASN A 88 14.35 5.99 -1.91
CA ASN A 88 15.21 4.86 -1.61
C ASN A 88 15.23 3.86 -2.79
N PRO A 89 16.18 2.91 -2.82
CA PRO A 89 16.32 1.97 -3.95
C PRO A 89 15.07 1.10 -4.25
N LEU A 90 14.15 0.91 -3.30
CA LEU A 90 12.89 0.20 -3.56
C LEU A 90 11.91 1.09 -4.31
N ASP A 91 11.83 2.40 -4.02
CA ASP A 91 11.01 3.35 -4.78
C ASP A 91 11.43 3.35 -6.25
N ASP A 92 12.74 3.37 -6.50
CA ASP A 92 13.32 3.34 -7.84
C ASP A 92 13.03 2.01 -8.55
N LEU A 93 13.18 0.88 -7.84
CA LEU A 93 12.94 -0.44 -8.41
C LEU A 93 11.46 -0.65 -8.76
N ILE A 94 10.55 -0.29 -7.86
CA ILE A 94 9.08 -0.39 -8.03
C ILE A 94 8.64 0.33 -9.31
N VAL A 95 9.16 1.54 -9.53
CA VAL A 95 8.81 2.35 -10.69
C VAL A 95 9.49 1.84 -11.97
N ARG A 96 10.75 1.40 -11.90
CA ARG A 96 11.48 0.81 -13.04
C ARG A 96 10.88 -0.51 -13.51
N LEU A 97 10.25 -1.25 -12.62
CA LEU A 97 9.51 -2.47 -12.96
C LEU A 97 8.25 -2.18 -13.77
N GLN A 98 7.77 -0.95 -13.86
CA GLN A 98 6.63 -0.59 -14.70
C GLN A 98 5.41 -1.53 -14.59
N PRO A 99 4.90 -1.85 -13.38
CA PRO A 99 3.65 -2.60 -13.24
C PRO A 99 2.50 -1.86 -13.92
N ASP A 100 1.41 -2.54 -14.27
CA ASP A 100 0.33 -1.92 -15.03
C ASP A 100 -0.26 -0.70 -14.30
N HIS A 101 -0.43 -0.79 -12.98
CA HIS A 101 -0.70 0.36 -12.13
C HIS A 101 0.07 0.27 -10.81
N ILE A 102 0.31 1.44 -10.22
CA ILE A 102 0.84 1.57 -8.86
C ILE A 102 -0.24 2.23 -8.00
N ILE A 103 -0.57 1.62 -6.88
CA ILE A 103 -1.53 2.15 -5.90
C ILE A 103 -0.83 2.27 -4.57
N THR A 104 -1.09 3.35 -3.82
CA THR A 104 -0.48 3.55 -2.51
C THR A 104 -1.43 4.24 -1.54
N THR A 105 -1.30 3.92 -0.26
CA THR A 105 -1.92 4.64 0.86
C THR A 105 -0.99 5.71 1.45
N ASN A 106 0.19 5.89 0.87
CA ASN A 106 1.21 6.79 1.41
C ASN A 106 0.93 8.23 0.98
N TYR A 107 1.14 9.16 1.91
CA TYR A 107 0.94 10.60 1.68
C TYR A 107 2.16 11.28 1.05
N ASP A 108 3.35 10.70 1.24
CA ASP A 108 4.63 11.21 0.74
C ASP A 108 4.73 11.18 -0.79
N ASN A 109 5.74 11.87 -1.34
CA ASN A 109 5.91 12.03 -2.79
C ASN A 109 7.08 11.20 -3.33
N LEU A 110 7.50 10.13 -2.64
CA LEU A 110 8.71 9.38 -2.98
C LEU A 110 8.57 8.67 -4.33
N LEU A 111 7.43 8.03 -4.59
CA LEU A 111 7.18 7.35 -5.87
C LEU A 111 7.15 8.35 -7.04
N GLU A 112 6.60 9.54 -6.85
CA GLU A 112 6.58 10.63 -7.83
C GLU A 112 7.98 11.20 -8.08
N GLN A 113 8.80 11.30 -7.04
CA GLN A 113 10.21 11.67 -7.17
C GLN A 113 10.98 10.60 -7.98
N SER A 114 10.78 9.32 -7.67
CA SER A 114 11.38 8.19 -8.39
C SER A 114 10.96 8.19 -9.86
N LEU A 115 9.68 8.43 -10.18
CA LEU A 115 9.21 8.61 -11.56
C LEU A 115 9.94 9.72 -12.32
N ARG A 116 10.25 10.85 -11.66
CA ARG A 116 11.01 11.94 -12.27
C ARG A 116 12.48 11.58 -12.46
N GLN A 117 13.11 10.98 -11.45
CA GLN A 117 14.53 10.60 -11.48
C GLN A 117 14.82 9.49 -12.50
N THR A 118 13.88 8.57 -12.68
CA THR A 118 14.00 7.44 -13.63
C THR A 118 13.55 7.79 -15.06
N GLY A 119 13.02 8.99 -15.30
CA GLY A 119 12.51 9.42 -16.61
C GLY A 119 11.15 8.82 -16.98
N LEU A 120 10.44 8.21 -16.02
CA LEU A 120 9.17 7.52 -16.23
C LEU A 120 7.93 8.37 -15.90
N ASN A 121 8.11 9.64 -15.57
CA ASN A 121 7.03 10.60 -15.26
C ASN A 121 5.97 10.78 -16.35
N ARG A 122 6.25 10.40 -17.60
CA ARG A 122 5.26 10.41 -18.70
C ARG A 122 4.46 9.10 -18.82
N HIS A 123 4.90 8.03 -18.17
CA HIS A 123 4.25 6.71 -18.23
C HIS A 123 3.10 6.60 -17.24
N TYR A 124 3.23 7.25 -16.08
CA TYR A 124 2.24 7.20 -15.00
C TYR A 124 1.53 8.54 -14.80
N ILE A 125 0.21 8.47 -14.76
CA ILE A 125 -0.65 9.57 -14.35
C ILE A 125 -0.80 9.53 -12.83
N VAL A 126 -0.28 10.55 -12.14
CA VAL A 126 -0.42 10.69 -10.68
C VAL A 126 -1.80 11.24 -10.34
N THR A 127 -2.55 10.51 -9.50
CA THR A 127 -3.90 10.88 -9.03
C THR A 127 -4.00 10.70 -7.52
N TYR A 128 -4.60 11.65 -6.81
CA TYR A 128 -4.71 11.65 -5.35
C TYR A 128 -6.13 11.96 -4.85
N ASP A 129 -7.06 12.29 -5.76
CA ASP A 129 -8.47 12.57 -5.50
C ASP A 129 -9.30 12.28 -6.78
N ASP A 130 -10.62 12.24 -6.66
CA ASP A 130 -11.53 12.02 -7.80
C ASP A 130 -11.36 13.09 -8.89
N ARG A 131 -11.06 14.34 -8.49
CA ARG A 131 -10.89 15.47 -9.41
C ARG A 131 -9.66 15.31 -10.29
N SER A 132 -8.52 14.96 -9.71
CA SER A 132 -7.27 14.71 -10.43
C SER A 132 -7.38 13.48 -11.30
N PHE A 133 -8.13 12.46 -10.86
CA PHE A 133 -8.42 11.28 -11.67
C PHE A 133 -9.23 11.67 -12.91
N LEU A 134 -10.38 12.33 -12.76
CA LEU A 134 -11.24 12.71 -13.89
C LEU A 134 -10.59 13.73 -14.83
N ARG A 135 -9.76 14.64 -14.32
CA ARG A 135 -9.04 15.60 -15.18
C ARG A 135 -7.98 14.94 -16.06
N LYS A 136 -7.43 13.81 -15.62
CA LYS A 136 -6.31 13.13 -16.28
C LYS A 136 -6.70 11.77 -16.87
N CYS A 137 -7.96 11.34 -16.69
CA CYS A 137 -8.44 10.08 -17.24
C CYS A 137 -8.35 10.10 -18.77
N GLY A 138 -7.78 9.04 -19.34
CA GLY A 138 -7.59 8.90 -20.80
C GLY A 138 -6.30 9.50 -21.36
N TYR A 139 -5.52 10.26 -20.56
CA TYR A 139 -4.23 10.82 -21.00
C TYR A 139 -3.04 9.86 -20.79
N GLY A 140 -3.25 8.70 -20.17
CA GLY A 140 -2.20 7.73 -19.93
C GLY A 140 -2.73 6.30 -19.78
N LYS A 141 -1.84 5.34 -19.97
CA LYS A 141 -2.14 3.91 -19.81
C LYS A 141 -2.01 3.44 -18.36
N HIS A 142 -1.11 4.04 -17.58
CA HIS A 142 -0.80 3.61 -16.23
C HIS A 142 -1.06 4.72 -15.21
N TYR A 143 -1.49 4.35 -14.01
CA TYR A 143 -1.81 5.29 -12.93
C TYR A 143 -0.90 5.04 -11.73
N LEU A 144 -0.42 6.12 -11.12
CA LEU A 144 0.10 6.13 -9.75
C LEU A 144 -1.00 6.76 -8.87
N MET A 145 -1.77 5.91 -8.20
CA MET A 145 -2.95 6.31 -7.45
C MET A 145 -2.68 6.36 -5.95
N LYS A 146 -2.78 7.54 -5.35
CA LYS A 146 -2.66 7.77 -3.91
C LYS A 146 -4.05 7.80 -3.29
N ILE A 147 -4.49 6.69 -2.73
CA ILE A 147 -5.90 6.50 -2.37
C ILE A 147 -6.31 7.23 -1.10
N HIS A 148 -5.35 7.66 -0.28
CA HIS A 148 -5.62 8.42 0.94
C HIS A 148 -5.17 9.89 0.84
N GLY A 149 -5.02 10.41 -0.37
CA GLY A 149 -4.61 11.79 -0.59
C GLY A 149 -3.10 11.99 -0.62
N ASP A 150 -2.70 13.25 -0.52
CA ASP A 150 -1.34 13.74 -0.80
C ASP A 150 -0.93 14.79 0.23
N VAL A 151 0.32 14.75 0.72
CA VAL A 151 0.81 15.71 1.73
C VAL A 151 0.80 17.17 1.27
N ASN A 152 0.85 17.43 -0.05
CA ASN A 152 0.73 18.79 -0.58
C ASN A 152 -0.74 19.26 -0.64
N HIS A 153 -1.70 18.35 -0.52
CA HIS A 153 -3.14 18.60 -0.58
C HIS A 153 -3.82 18.05 0.68
N LEU A 154 -3.43 18.58 1.84
CA LEU A 154 -3.86 18.08 3.16
C LEU A 154 -5.38 18.05 3.38
N ASN A 155 -6.16 18.82 2.61
CA ASN A 155 -7.61 18.86 2.73
C ASN A 155 -8.30 17.55 2.29
N ASP A 156 -7.64 16.77 1.43
CA ASP A 156 -8.19 15.54 0.85
C ASP A 156 -7.54 14.28 1.46
N ILE A 157 -6.77 14.44 2.55
CA ILE A 157 -6.13 13.31 3.23
C ILE A 157 -7.16 12.47 3.98
N VAL A 158 -7.02 11.15 3.87
CA VAL A 158 -7.84 10.17 4.58
C VAL A 158 -7.05 9.62 5.76
N LEU A 159 -7.30 10.15 6.96
CA LEU A 159 -6.60 9.72 8.17
C LEU A 159 -7.50 9.65 9.42
N ARG A 160 -8.61 10.40 9.44
CA ARG A 160 -9.52 10.49 10.59
C ARG A 160 -10.72 9.57 10.43
N GLU A 161 -11.41 9.28 11.54
CA GLU A 161 -12.61 8.45 11.52
C GLU A 161 -13.66 8.98 10.53
N SER A 162 -13.92 10.29 10.55
CA SER A 162 -14.83 10.96 9.62
C SER A 162 -14.43 10.80 8.15
N ASP A 163 -13.13 10.80 7.83
CA ASP A 163 -12.63 10.60 6.46
C ASP A 163 -12.94 9.19 5.97
N TYR A 164 -12.70 8.17 6.81
CA TYR A 164 -12.98 6.77 6.51
C TYR A 164 -14.48 6.50 6.33
N LEU A 165 -15.32 7.07 7.20
CA LEU A 165 -16.78 6.91 7.10
C LEU A 165 -17.35 7.55 5.83
N ASN A 166 -16.77 8.68 5.41
CA ASN A 166 -17.21 9.43 4.24
C ASN A 166 -16.50 9.01 2.94
N TYR A 167 -15.49 8.14 3.00
CA TYR A 167 -14.64 7.74 1.87
C TYR A 167 -15.44 7.32 0.63
N ARG A 168 -16.50 6.52 0.84
CA ARG A 168 -17.38 6.04 -0.25
C ARG A 168 -18.16 7.13 -0.97
N TYR A 169 -18.25 8.33 -0.40
CA TYR A 169 -18.94 9.49 -0.96
C TYR A 169 -17.97 10.52 -1.55
N THR A 170 -16.77 10.62 -0.97
CA THR A 170 -15.75 11.60 -1.38
C THR A 170 -14.79 11.06 -2.45
N HIS A 171 -14.60 9.74 -2.51
CA HIS A 171 -13.66 9.05 -3.40
C HIS A 171 -14.38 7.99 -4.27
N VAL A 172 -15.52 8.36 -4.86
CA VAL A 172 -16.38 7.45 -5.63
C VAL A 172 -15.63 6.90 -6.83
N VAL A 173 -15.02 7.80 -7.62
CA VAL A 173 -14.36 7.44 -8.89
C VAL A 173 -13.15 6.55 -8.62
N MET A 174 -12.32 6.94 -7.66
CA MET A 174 -11.16 6.13 -7.26
C MET A 174 -11.59 4.78 -6.68
N SER A 175 -12.62 4.74 -5.83
CA SER A 175 -13.14 3.49 -5.25
C SER A 175 -13.64 2.53 -6.34
N ASP A 176 -14.36 3.04 -7.33
CA ASP A 176 -14.88 2.23 -8.44
C ASP A 176 -13.77 1.75 -9.38
N PHE A 177 -12.76 2.58 -9.63
CA PHE A 177 -11.58 2.15 -10.37
C PHE A 177 -10.82 1.05 -9.64
N ILE A 178 -10.59 1.18 -8.32
CA ILE A 178 -9.94 0.14 -7.51
C ILE A 178 -10.76 -1.15 -7.51
N LYS A 179 -12.10 -1.08 -7.44
CA LYS A 179 -12.97 -2.27 -7.58
C LYS A 179 -12.75 -2.95 -8.93
N SER A 180 -12.73 -2.18 -10.02
CA SER A 180 -12.46 -2.69 -11.37
C SER A 180 -11.11 -3.39 -11.45
N LEU A 181 -10.06 -2.75 -10.93
CA LEU A 181 -8.72 -3.33 -10.87
C LEU A 181 -8.69 -4.61 -10.05
N LEU A 182 -9.25 -4.61 -8.84
CA LEU A 182 -9.30 -5.82 -8.03
C LEU A 182 -10.09 -6.94 -8.72
N MET A 183 -11.05 -6.66 -9.60
CA MET A 183 -11.73 -7.72 -10.36
C MET A 183 -10.88 -8.27 -11.52
N THR A 184 -10.08 -7.42 -12.16
CA THR A 184 -9.44 -7.70 -13.45
C THR A 184 -7.93 -7.93 -13.36
N HIS A 185 -7.28 -7.49 -12.29
CA HIS A 185 -5.84 -7.51 -12.07
C HIS A 185 -5.46 -8.36 -10.84
N VAL A 186 -4.17 -8.61 -10.73
CA VAL A 186 -3.50 -9.26 -9.60
C VAL A 186 -2.82 -8.17 -8.78
N PHE A 187 -3.08 -8.12 -7.48
CA PHE A 187 -2.41 -7.16 -6.60
C PHE A 187 -1.22 -7.82 -5.92
N LEU A 188 -0.06 -7.14 -5.96
CA LEU A 188 1.09 -7.45 -5.11
C LEU A 188 1.22 -6.36 -4.05
N PHE A 189 0.94 -6.70 -2.80
CA PHE A 189 1.07 -5.81 -1.64
C PHE A 189 2.49 -5.83 -1.10
N ILE A 190 3.13 -4.67 -1.07
CA ILE A 190 4.55 -4.47 -0.72
C ILE A 190 4.65 -3.42 0.39
N GLY A 191 5.28 -3.76 1.52
CA GLY A 191 5.45 -2.83 2.65
C GLY A 191 4.11 -2.39 3.26
N TYR A 192 3.10 -3.25 3.19
CA TYR A 192 1.72 -2.93 3.56
C TYR A 192 1.14 -4.03 4.44
N SER A 193 0.41 -3.67 5.49
CA SER A 193 -0.10 -4.62 6.49
C SER A 193 -1.54 -5.06 6.25
N LEU A 194 -2.22 -4.57 5.21
CA LEU A 194 -3.65 -4.85 4.95
C LEU A 194 -4.56 -4.53 6.15
N HIS A 195 -4.18 -3.59 7.03
CA HIS A 195 -5.02 -3.15 8.14
C HIS A 195 -5.97 -2.01 7.77
N ASP A 196 -5.89 -1.48 6.56
CA ASP A 196 -6.80 -0.44 6.07
C ASP A 196 -8.25 -0.93 5.98
N LEU A 197 -9.19 -0.14 6.49
CA LEU A 197 -10.61 -0.51 6.49
C LEU A 197 -11.25 -0.39 5.10
N ASN A 198 -10.87 0.61 4.30
CA ASN A 198 -11.47 0.84 2.98
C ASN A 198 -11.14 -0.31 2.04
N LEU A 199 -9.86 -0.66 1.92
CA LEU A 199 -9.43 -1.74 1.03
C LEU A 199 -9.95 -3.10 1.47
N ASN A 200 -9.92 -3.41 2.77
CA ASN A 200 -10.50 -4.66 3.28
C ASN A 200 -11.98 -4.78 2.95
N SER A 201 -12.73 -3.66 3.04
CA SER A 201 -14.15 -3.64 2.74
C SER A 201 -14.41 -3.91 1.26
N ILE A 202 -13.61 -3.33 0.36
CA ILE A 202 -13.70 -3.58 -1.08
C ILE A 202 -13.36 -5.04 -1.42
N ILE A 203 -12.27 -5.58 -0.88
CA ILE A 203 -11.87 -6.98 -1.10
C ILE A 203 -12.97 -7.94 -0.61
N ASN A 204 -13.50 -7.71 0.59
CA ASN A 204 -14.60 -8.51 1.14
C ASN A 204 -15.86 -8.43 0.27
N TRP A 205 -16.21 -7.25 -0.24
CA TRP A 205 -17.35 -7.06 -1.13
C TRP A 205 -17.20 -7.87 -2.43
N ILE A 206 -16.03 -7.83 -3.08
CA ILE A 206 -15.76 -8.61 -4.30
C ILE A 206 -15.82 -10.12 -4.00
N ASN A 207 -15.22 -10.56 -2.90
CA ASN A 207 -15.23 -11.96 -2.51
C ASN A 207 -16.66 -12.47 -2.24
N ASN A 208 -17.51 -11.65 -1.62
CA ASN A 208 -18.92 -11.99 -1.40
C ASN A 208 -19.70 -12.09 -2.71
N ILE A 209 -19.45 -11.21 -3.69
CA ILE A 209 -20.05 -11.31 -5.03
C ILE A 209 -19.65 -12.62 -5.69
N LYS A 210 -18.34 -12.95 -5.69
CA LYS A 210 -17.85 -14.22 -6.26
C LYS A 210 -18.49 -15.44 -5.60
N ARG A 211 -18.63 -15.45 -4.27
CA ARG A 211 -19.29 -16.54 -3.54
C ARG A 211 -20.75 -16.69 -3.95
N ARG A 212 -21.49 -15.58 -4.01
CA ARG A 212 -22.89 -15.57 -4.43
C ARG A 212 -23.08 -16.09 -5.86
N LEU A 213 -22.13 -15.81 -6.75
CA LEU A 213 -22.17 -16.27 -8.15
C LEU A 213 -21.58 -17.68 -8.36
N GLY A 214 -21.10 -18.36 -7.31
CA GLY A 214 -20.46 -19.67 -7.44
C GLY A 214 -19.07 -19.65 -8.08
N LEU A 215 -18.46 -18.46 -8.24
CA LEU A 215 -17.15 -18.24 -8.87
C LEU A 215 -16.02 -18.07 -7.84
N PHE A 216 -16.26 -18.47 -6.59
CA PHE A 216 -15.25 -18.38 -5.53
C PHE A 216 -14.48 -19.69 -5.42
N HIS A 217 -13.30 -19.73 -6.01
CA HIS A 217 -12.38 -20.86 -5.89
C HIS A 217 -11.39 -20.60 -4.75
N LYS A 218 -11.51 -21.35 -3.65
CA LYS A 218 -10.70 -21.20 -2.42
C LYS A 218 -9.18 -21.35 -2.64
N HIS A 219 -8.76 -21.86 -3.80
CA HIS A 219 -7.37 -22.14 -4.14
C HIS A 219 -6.87 -21.37 -5.37
N GLU A 220 -7.68 -20.47 -5.93
CA GLU A 220 -7.21 -19.57 -6.98
C GLU A 220 -6.50 -18.39 -6.32
N ILE A 221 -5.17 -18.36 -6.45
CA ILE A 221 -4.38 -17.19 -6.04
C ILE A 221 -4.86 -16.02 -6.87
N LYS A 222 -5.29 -14.95 -6.21
CA LYS A 222 -5.74 -13.73 -6.88
C LYS A 222 -4.83 -12.56 -6.55
N ASP A 223 -4.55 -12.37 -5.28
CA ASP A 223 -3.67 -11.31 -4.79
C ASP A 223 -2.58 -11.91 -3.90
N VAL A 224 -1.46 -11.21 -3.76
CA VAL A 224 -0.29 -11.66 -3.01
C VAL A 224 0.17 -10.58 -2.05
N LEU A 225 0.43 -10.97 -0.80
CA LEU A 225 0.98 -10.10 0.23
C LEU A 225 2.39 -10.56 0.61
N LEU A 226 3.36 -9.65 0.52
CA LEU A 226 4.67 -9.83 1.14
C LEU A 226 4.55 -9.58 2.64
N TYR A 227 4.57 -10.65 3.43
CA TYR A 227 4.36 -10.63 4.87
C TYR A 227 5.68 -10.85 5.61
N ASN A 228 6.00 -9.97 6.56
CA ASN A 228 7.13 -10.15 7.46
C ASN A 228 6.61 -10.61 8.83
N PRO A 229 6.62 -11.91 9.15
CA PRO A 229 6.24 -12.37 10.48
C PRO A 229 7.17 -11.79 11.54
N SER A 230 6.63 -11.50 12.72
CA SER A 230 7.41 -11.11 13.90
C SER A 230 7.26 -12.15 15.01
N PRO A 231 8.31 -12.46 15.79
CA PRO A 231 8.18 -13.27 17.01
C PRO A 231 7.23 -12.68 18.05
N HIS A 232 6.95 -11.38 17.97
CA HIS A 232 6.04 -10.65 18.85
C HIS A 232 4.61 -10.57 18.30
N ASP A 233 4.33 -11.18 17.14
CA ASP A 233 2.98 -11.23 16.60
C ASP A 233 2.07 -12.04 17.52
N ILE A 234 0.84 -11.56 17.69
CA ILE A 234 -0.20 -12.24 18.48
C ILE A 234 -0.58 -13.58 17.81
N TYR A 235 -0.53 -13.64 16.48
CA TYR A 235 -0.89 -14.80 15.68
C TYR A 235 0.33 -15.40 14.99
N SER A 236 0.39 -16.72 14.91
CA SER A 236 1.43 -17.43 14.17
C SER A 236 1.30 -17.20 12.65
N TYR A 237 2.40 -17.36 11.93
CA TYR A 237 2.42 -17.24 10.47
C TYR A 237 1.39 -18.17 9.78
N GLU A 238 1.18 -19.40 10.26
CA GLU A 238 0.20 -20.31 9.66
C GLU A 238 -1.25 -19.87 9.94
N GLN A 239 -1.52 -19.25 11.09
CA GLN A 239 -2.83 -18.65 11.36
C GLN A 239 -3.10 -17.45 10.45
N GLU A 240 -2.12 -16.56 10.27
CA GLU A 240 -2.22 -15.42 9.35
C GLU A 240 -2.39 -15.91 7.90
N LYS A 241 -1.60 -16.87 7.48
CA LYS A 241 -1.70 -17.48 6.15
C LYS A 241 -3.07 -18.11 5.91
N ALA A 242 -3.64 -18.79 6.89
CA ALA A 242 -5.00 -19.30 6.81
C ALA A 242 -6.03 -18.15 6.72
N TYR A 243 -5.88 -17.11 7.53
CA TYR A 243 -6.76 -15.94 7.52
C TYR A 243 -6.80 -15.24 6.15
N PHE A 244 -5.63 -14.95 5.58
CA PHE A 244 -5.52 -14.29 4.28
C PHE A 244 -5.93 -15.20 3.10
N SER A 245 -5.68 -16.51 3.21
CA SER A 245 -6.15 -17.48 2.20
C SER A 245 -7.68 -17.49 2.06
N HIS A 246 -8.44 -17.32 3.15
CA HIS A 246 -9.90 -17.19 3.08
C HIS A 246 -10.39 -15.90 2.37
N LYS A 247 -9.48 -14.93 2.18
CA LYS A 247 -9.72 -13.70 1.41
C LYS A 247 -9.16 -13.78 -0.03
N ASN A 248 -8.70 -14.94 -0.49
CA ASN A 248 -7.99 -15.14 -1.77
C ASN A 248 -6.67 -14.35 -1.87
N ILE A 249 -6.02 -14.11 -0.74
CA ILE A 249 -4.71 -13.45 -0.65
C ILE A 249 -3.68 -14.50 -0.23
N ALA A 250 -2.68 -14.73 -1.08
CA ALA A 250 -1.56 -15.62 -0.76
C ALA A 250 -0.47 -14.85 -0.01
N LEU A 251 0.12 -15.46 1.03
CA LEU A 251 1.24 -14.87 1.75
C LEU A 251 2.57 -15.40 1.22
N ILE A 252 3.52 -14.48 1.04
CA ILE A 252 4.94 -14.80 0.88
C ILE A 252 5.64 -14.33 2.16
N ASN A 253 6.27 -15.27 2.86
CA ASN A 253 7.08 -14.96 4.04
C ASN A 253 8.40 -14.30 3.60
N ILE A 254 8.57 -13.02 3.93
CA ILE A 254 9.76 -12.24 3.59
C ILE A 254 11.02 -12.84 4.24
N GLN A 255 10.93 -13.41 5.44
CA GLN A 255 12.07 -14.03 6.13
C GLN A 255 12.59 -15.31 5.45
N GLN A 256 11.82 -15.88 4.52
CA GLN A 256 12.23 -17.04 3.74
C GLN A 256 12.74 -16.66 2.35
N LEU A 257 12.71 -15.38 1.98
CA LEU A 257 13.25 -14.89 0.72
C LEU A 257 14.77 -14.79 0.79
N SER A 258 15.40 -14.94 -0.38
CA SER A 258 16.84 -14.83 -0.54
C SER A 258 17.35 -13.44 -0.16
N ASP A 259 18.48 -13.42 0.53
CA ASP A 259 19.24 -12.23 0.87
C ASP A 259 20.63 -12.40 0.27
N SER A 260 20.85 -11.87 -0.94
CA SER A 260 22.07 -12.10 -1.73
C SER A 260 22.69 -10.79 -2.16
N ASN A 261 24.01 -10.63 -2.05
CA ASN A 261 24.63 -9.38 -2.46
C ASN A 261 24.45 -9.07 -3.96
N PRO A 262 24.35 -7.77 -4.35
CA PRO A 262 24.52 -6.57 -3.53
C PRO A 262 23.25 -6.14 -2.78
N ASN A 263 23.43 -5.70 -1.53
CA ASN A 263 22.37 -5.26 -0.63
C ASN A 263 22.34 -3.72 -0.50
N PRO A 264 21.29 -3.04 -0.98
CA PRO A 264 21.20 -1.58 -0.93
C PRO A 264 20.81 -1.01 0.45
N PHE A 265 20.34 -1.84 1.38
CA PHE A 265 19.88 -1.41 2.70
C PHE A 265 20.68 -2.06 3.83
N ASN A 266 20.74 -1.38 4.97
CA ASN A 266 21.18 -2.00 6.23
C ASN A 266 20.11 -2.94 6.81
N SER A 267 18.84 -2.76 6.43
CA SER A 267 17.71 -3.59 6.88
C SER A 267 17.66 -4.90 6.06
N PRO A 268 17.74 -6.08 6.69
CA PRO A 268 17.61 -7.36 6.00
C PRO A 268 16.25 -7.53 5.30
N ILE A 269 15.18 -6.97 5.88
CA ILE A 269 13.84 -7.01 5.31
C ILE A 269 13.80 -6.21 4.00
N GLY A 270 14.40 -5.02 3.99
CA GLY A 270 14.50 -4.18 2.78
C GLY A 270 15.24 -4.88 1.66
N ASN A 271 16.37 -5.53 1.98
CA ASN A 271 17.16 -6.30 1.00
C ASN A 271 16.38 -7.48 0.42
N ARG A 272 15.69 -8.25 1.25
CA ARG A 272 14.90 -9.42 0.80
C ARG A 272 13.75 -9.03 -0.13
N VAL A 273 13.04 -7.94 0.20
CA VAL A 273 12.00 -7.39 -0.69
C VAL A 273 12.62 -6.91 -2.00
N PHE A 274 13.77 -6.24 -1.94
CA PHE A 274 14.48 -5.76 -3.12
C PHE A 274 14.87 -6.91 -4.06
N HIS A 275 15.46 -7.99 -3.55
CA HIS A 275 15.82 -9.15 -4.37
C HIS A 275 14.61 -9.84 -4.97
N PHE A 276 13.54 -10.01 -4.20
CA PHE A 276 12.30 -10.58 -4.72
C PHE A 276 11.74 -9.77 -5.88
N LEU A 277 11.71 -8.44 -5.78
CA LEU A 277 11.23 -7.57 -6.85
C LEU A 277 12.16 -7.59 -8.08
N ARG A 278 13.48 -7.77 -7.89
CA ARG A 278 14.39 -7.94 -9.03
C ARG A 278 14.13 -9.20 -9.85
N MET A 279 13.51 -10.23 -9.28
CA MET A 279 13.16 -11.45 -10.02
C MET A 279 12.17 -11.18 -11.17
N PHE A 280 11.47 -10.05 -11.19
CA PHE A 280 10.61 -9.64 -12.31
C PHE A 280 11.39 -9.08 -13.50
N GLN A 281 12.64 -8.64 -13.30
CA GLN A 281 13.52 -8.14 -14.37
C GLN A 281 14.20 -9.27 -15.14
N ASP A 282 14.44 -10.42 -14.48
CA ASP A 282 15.11 -11.59 -15.05
C ASP A 282 14.11 -12.71 -15.38
N PRO A 283 13.66 -12.84 -16.64
CA PRO A 283 12.77 -13.94 -17.05
C PRO A 283 13.46 -15.33 -17.06
N PHE A 284 14.77 -15.42 -16.77
CA PHE A 284 15.56 -16.66 -16.93
C PHE A 284 16.29 -17.17 -15.67
N GLN A 285 15.90 -16.75 -14.47
CA GLN A 285 16.25 -17.45 -13.21
C GLN A 285 15.05 -18.22 -12.64
#